data_AF-A0A1Y3E8P8-F1
#
_entry.id   AF-A0A1Y3E8P8-F1
#
_cell.length_a   1.000
_cell.length_b   1.000
_cell.length_c   1.000
_cell.angle_alpha   90.00
_cell.angle_beta   90.00
_cell.angle_gamma   90.00
#
_symmetry.space_group_name_H-M   'P 1'
#
loop_
_entity.id
_entity.type
_entity.pdbx_description
1 polymer ?
#
loop_
_entity_poly.entity_id
_entity_poly.type
_entity_poly.pdbx_seq_one_letter_code
_entity_poly.pdbx_strand_id
1 'polypeptide(L)'
;TDCQVSEWTSWSACRSSSEEVESKKEPFCGHGISSRHRRIVQLPKFGGLACPILEQQRSCFGVYEPHCQKLLSEVALLLPYKYNSARRLAQKGKLYYDLPRMISKLKSIKSHCVIFETEWTNPNCVDPLQEPHRMVCVECDPRAQLNHKKGKCTGQGVLKQSTPWNLLHTKHCFGRWSKTQSKSNCRCDVDHPDLPRYIFV
;
A
#
# COMPACT_ATOMS: atom_id res chain seq x y z
N THR A 1 -18.37 -16.62 -47.41
CA THR A 1 -17.83 -17.44 -46.30
C THR A 1 -17.65 -16.57 -45.09
N ASP A 2 -17.94 -17.12 -43.91
CA ASP A 2 -17.88 -16.38 -42.66
C ASP A 2 -16.45 -16.18 -42.16
N CYS A 3 -16.28 -15.24 -41.24
CA CYS A 3 -15.01 -15.03 -40.57
C CYS A 3 -14.65 -16.22 -39.67
N GLN A 4 -13.40 -16.67 -39.73
CA GLN A 4 -12.84 -17.66 -38.81
C GLN A 4 -11.73 -17.04 -37.98
N VAL A 5 -11.70 -17.36 -36.68
CA VAL A 5 -10.74 -16.85 -35.70
C VAL A 5 -10.02 -18.00 -35.01
N SER A 6 -8.84 -17.73 -34.46
CA SER A 6 -8.07 -18.71 -33.69
C SER A 6 -8.68 -18.96 -32.32
N GLU A 7 -8.18 -19.99 -31.65
CA GLU A 7 -8.31 -20.14 -30.21
C GLU A 7 -7.72 -18.92 -29.47
N TRP A 8 -8.22 -18.71 -28.26
CA TRP A 8 -7.72 -17.67 -27.37
C TRP A 8 -6.33 -18.01 -26.85
N THR A 9 -5.48 -16.99 -26.68
CA THR A 9 -4.25 -17.13 -25.90
C THR A 9 -4.57 -17.39 -24.43
N SER A 10 -3.57 -17.88 -23.70
CA SER A 10 -3.57 -17.84 -22.24
C SER A 10 -3.77 -16.39 -21.73
N TRP A 11 -4.39 -16.28 -20.57
CA TRP A 11 -4.54 -15.02 -19.87
C TRP A 11 -3.18 -14.42 -19.50
N SER A 12 -3.01 -13.12 -19.75
CA SER A 12 -1.83 -12.37 -19.32
C SER A 12 -1.76 -12.25 -17.80
N ALA A 13 -0.56 -11.97 -17.27
CA ALA A 13 -0.38 -11.69 -15.85
C ALA A 13 -1.28 -10.53 -15.39
N CYS A 14 -1.77 -10.59 -14.16
CA CYS A 14 -2.65 -9.56 -13.60
C CYS A 14 -1.89 -8.23 -13.48
N ARG A 15 -2.36 -7.18 -14.20
CA ARG A 15 -1.79 -5.84 -14.17
C ARG A 15 -2.64 -4.89 -13.34
N SER A 16 -2.04 -3.88 -12.70
CA SER A 16 -2.80 -2.84 -11.99
C SER A 16 -3.78 -2.13 -12.93
N SER A 17 -4.97 -1.79 -12.44
CA SER A 17 -5.96 -1.01 -13.20
C SER A 17 -5.63 0.48 -13.27
N SER A 18 -4.68 0.96 -12.47
CA SER A 18 -4.15 2.32 -12.53
C SER A 18 -3.03 2.39 -13.58
N GLU A 19 -3.24 3.23 -14.58
CA GLU A 19 -2.25 3.68 -15.56
C GLU A 19 -1.12 4.44 -14.85
N GLU A 20 -0.22 3.73 -14.19
CA GLU A 20 1.09 4.28 -13.84
C GLU A 20 2.12 3.55 -14.69
N VAL A 21 2.38 4.21 -15.82
CA VAL A 21 3.48 3.98 -16.73
C VAL A 21 4.80 3.98 -15.97
N GLU A 22 5.66 3.07 -16.40
CA GLU A 22 7.10 3.02 -16.18
C GLU A 22 7.63 2.49 -14.82
N SER A 23 8.27 1.33 -14.93
CA SER A 23 9.58 1.09 -14.32
C SER A 23 9.70 1.19 -12.80
N LYS A 24 9.26 0.14 -12.08
CA LYS A 24 10.03 -0.53 -11.00
C LYS A 24 9.16 -1.56 -10.27
N LYS A 25 9.49 -2.85 -10.47
CA LYS A 25 9.70 -3.91 -9.46
C LYS A 25 9.03 -3.77 -8.07
N GLU A 26 7.77 -3.36 -7.98
CA GLU A 26 6.92 -3.54 -6.79
C GLU A 26 5.86 -4.57 -7.17
N PRO A 27 5.70 -5.67 -6.39
CA PRO A 27 4.69 -6.67 -6.67
C PRO A 27 3.30 -6.04 -6.54
N PHE A 28 2.52 -6.09 -7.61
CA PHE A 28 1.14 -5.64 -7.61
C PHE A 28 0.30 -6.57 -6.72
N CYS A 29 -0.31 -6.00 -5.69
CA CYS A 29 -1.21 -6.68 -4.76
C CYS A 29 -2.58 -6.04 -4.84
N GLY A 30 -3.55 -6.72 -5.46
CA GLY A 30 -4.90 -6.19 -5.52
C GLY A 30 -5.68 -6.52 -6.79
N HIS A 31 -6.79 -5.81 -6.99
CA HIS A 31 -7.64 -5.97 -8.17
C HIS A 31 -7.02 -5.35 -9.41
N GLY A 32 -6.78 -6.17 -10.41
CA GLY A 32 -6.18 -5.79 -11.68
C GLY A 32 -6.97 -6.29 -12.88
N ILE A 33 -6.37 -6.13 -14.06
CA ILE A 33 -6.92 -6.58 -15.34
C ILE A 33 -5.98 -7.61 -15.94
N SER A 34 -6.57 -8.71 -16.43
CA SER A 34 -5.90 -9.72 -17.24
C SER A 34 -6.56 -9.73 -18.61
N SER A 35 -5.73 -9.87 -19.65
CA SER A 35 -6.13 -9.78 -21.04
C SER A 35 -5.75 -11.04 -21.79
N ARG A 36 -6.55 -11.42 -22.80
CA ARG A 36 -6.20 -12.44 -23.77
C ARG A 36 -6.66 -12.02 -25.16
N HIS A 37 -6.00 -12.56 -26.18
CA HIS A 37 -6.25 -12.17 -27.56
C HIS A 37 -6.41 -13.41 -28.43
N ARG A 38 -7.05 -13.25 -29.58
CA ARG A 38 -7.10 -14.23 -30.66
C ARG A 38 -6.99 -13.50 -31.98
N ARG A 39 -6.55 -14.20 -33.03
CA ARG A 39 -6.32 -13.60 -34.35
C ARG A 39 -7.34 -14.09 -35.36
N ILE A 40 -7.58 -13.28 -36.39
CA ILE A 40 -8.37 -13.70 -37.55
C ILE A 40 -7.54 -14.71 -38.35
N VAL A 41 -8.12 -15.87 -38.61
CA VAL A 41 -7.55 -16.91 -39.48
C VAL A 41 -8.07 -16.74 -40.90
N GLN A 42 -9.34 -16.32 -41.05
CA GLN A 42 -9.96 -16.05 -42.34
C GLN A 42 -10.89 -14.85 -42.25
N LEU A 43 -10.73 -13.89 -43.15
CA LEU A 43 -11.63 -12.73 -43.30
C LEU A 43 -12.95 -13.14 -43.98
N PRO A 44 -14.06 -12.46 -43.65
CA PRO A 44 -15.35 -12.73 -44.29
C PRO A 44 -15.33 -12.31 -45.76
N LYS A 45 -15.99 -13.10 -46.62
CA LYS A 45 -16.12 -12.85 -48.07
C LYS A 45 -17.56 -13.01 -48.53
N PHE A 46 -17.93 -12.27 -49.58
CA PHE A 46 -19.24 -12.36 -50.25
C PHE A 46 -20.44 -12.18 -49.29
N GLY A 47 -20.37 -11.19 -48.40
CA GLY A 47 -21.45 -10.92 -47.44
C GLY A 47 -21.51 -11.88 -46.25
N GLY A 48 -20.45 -12.67 -45.99
CA GLY A 48 -20.35 -13.52 -44.79
C GLY A 48 -20.26 -12.71 -43.48
N LEU A 49 -20.49 -13.40 -42.36
CA LEU A 49 -20.56 -12.78 -41.03
C LEU A 49 -19.24 -12.11 -40.60
N ALA A 50 -19.35 -10.94 -39.99
CA ALA A 50 -18.22 -10.17 -39.46
C ALA A 50 -17.46 -10.94 -38.36
N CYS A 51 -16.18 -10.61 -38.19
CA CYS A 51 -15.35 -11.26 -37.18
C CYS A 51 -15.82 -10.93 -35.76
N PRO A 52 -15.86 -11.92 -34.86
CA PRO A 52 -16.16 -11.66 -33.46
C PRO A 52 -15.00 -10.93 -32.78
N ILE A 53 -15.20 -10.50 -31.54
CA ILE A 53 -14.17 -9.79 -30.76
C ILE A 53 -12.85 -10.56 -30.72
N LEU A 54 -11.73 -9.83 -30.84
CA LEU A 54 -10.38 -10.40 -30.89
C LEU A 54 -9.62 -10.21 -29.57
N GLU A 55 -10.14 -9.36 -28.69
CA GLU A 55 -9.58 -9.08 -27.38
C GLU A 55 -10.63 -9.32 -26.30
N GLN A 56 -10.21 -9.88 -25.18
CA GLN A 56 -11.03 -10.04 -24.00
C GLN A 56 -10.24 -9.63 -22.76
N GLN A 57 -10.90 -8.91 -21.87
CA GLN A 57 -10.37 -8.51 -20.57
C GLN A 57 -11.24 -9.08 -19.45
N ARG A 58 -10.61 -9.40 -18.31
CA ARG A 58 -11.30 -9.79 -17.08
C ARG A 58 -10.66 -9.12 -15.88
N SER A 59 -11.45 -8.93 -14.83
CA SER A 59 -10.92 -8.62 -13.51
C SER A 59 -10.11 -9.81 -12.99
N CYS A 60 -9.00 -9.53 -12.32
CA CYS A 60 -8.17 -10.51 -11.65
C CYS A 60 -7.74 -9.96 -10.30
N PHE A 61 -7.30 -10.83 -9.40
CA PHE A 61 -6.68 -10.43 -8.14
C PHE A 61 -5.20 -10.84 -8.22
N GLY A 62 -4.32 -9.85 -8.33
CA GLY A 62 -2.88 -10.04 -8.39
C GLY A 62 -2.36 -10.44 -7.01
N VAL A 63 -2.27 -11.75 -6.75
CA VAL A 63 -1.64 -12.32 -5.54
C VAL A 63 -0.54 -13.31 -5.92
N TYR A 64 -0.11 -13.34 -7.17
CA TYR A 64 0.79 -14.39 -7.68
C TYR A 64 2.23 -14.32 -7.13
N GLU A 65 2.47 -13.56 -6.08
CA GLU A 65 3.71 -13.56 -5.33
C GLU A 65 3.40 -13.92 -3.86
N PRO A 66 4.01 -14.95 -3.24
CA PRO A 66 3.85 -15.23 -1.80
C PRO A 66 4.23 -14.04 -0.89
N HIS A 67 4.98 -13.08 -1.44
CA HIS A 67 5.27 -11.80 -0.82
C HIS A 67 4.03 -10.94 -0.54
N CYS A 68 2.98 -11.08 -1.37
CA CYS A 68 1.79 -10.26 -1.29
C CYS A 68 0.92 -10.60 -0.07
N GLN A 69 0.71 -11.90 0.17
CA GLN A 69 -0.02 -12.38 1.33
C GLN A 69 0.63 -11.91 2.64
N LYS A 70 1.97 -11.93 2.68
CA LYS A 70 2.74 -11.39 3.81
C LYS A 70 2.44 -9.91 4.02
N LEU A 71 2.60 -9.07 2.98
CA LEU A 71 2.36 -7.62 3.05
C LEU A 71 0.94 -7.27 3.49
N LEU A 72 -0.07 -8.00 3.02
CA LEU A 72 -1.48 -7.77 3.38
C LEU A 72 -1.83 -8.22 4.80
N SER A 73 -1.07 -9.18 5.34
CA SER A 73 -1.22 -9.68 6.71
C SER A 73 -0.43 -8.90 7.76
N GLU A 74 0.47 -8.01 7.35
CA GLU A 74 1.26 -7.19 8.28
C GLU A 74 0.34 -6.22 9.04
N VAL A 75 0.43 -6.27 10.37
CA VAL A 75 -0.34 -5.39 11.26
C VAL A 75 0.44 -4.11 11.50
N ALA A 76 -0.18 -2.96 11.21
CA ALA A 76 0.37 -1.67 11.59
C ALA A 76 0.23 -1.48 13.10
N LEU A 77 1.36 -1.38 13.80
CA LEU A 77 1.37 -1.05 15.23
C LEU A 77 1.53 0.46 15.39
N LEU A 78 0.56 1.07 16.06
CA LEU A 78 0.42 2.52 16.13
C LEU A 78 0.62 3.02 17.55
N LEU A 79 1.26 4.19 17.64
CA LEU A 79 1.20 5.04 18.81
C LEU A 79 0.71 6.43 18.42
N PRO A 80 -0.14 7.06 19.26
CA PRO A 80 -0.47 8.47 19.10
C PRO A 80 0.80 9.32 19.06
N TYR A 81 0.83 10.29 18.16
CA TYR A 81 2.02 11.10 17.91
C TYR A 81 2.59 11.81 19.15
N LYS A 82 1.73 12.15 20.13
CA LYS A 82 2.12 12.72 21.42
C LYS A 82 3.12 11.86 22.20
N TYR A 83 3.17 10.55 21.94
CA TYR A 83 4.10 9.61 22.57
C TYR A 83 5.40 9.41 21.78
N ASN A 84 5.66 10.22 20.74
CA ASN A 84 6.91 10.14 19.99
C ASN A 84 8.11 10.55 20.87
N SER A 85 8.65 9.55 21.59
CA SER A 85 9.78 9.68 22.49
C SER A 85 11.06 10.06 21.75
N ALA A 86 11.17 9.74 20.46
CA ALA A 86 12.33 10.08 19.64
C ALA A 86 12.55 11.59 19.54
N ARG A 87 11.48 12.39 19.41
CA ARG A 87 11.55 13.86 19.43
C ARG A 87 11.86 14.42 20.80
N ARG A 88 11.22 13.87 21.84
CA ARG A 88 11.47 14.28 23.23
C ARG A 88 12.92 14.03 23.64
N LEU A 89 13.52 12.93 23.18
CA LEU A 89 14.91 12.59 23.45
C LEU A 89 15.90 13.39 22.59
N ALA A 90 15.56 13.69 21.33
CA ALA A 90 16.35 14.58 20.49
C ALA A 90 16.42 16.01 21.07
N GLN A 91 15.33 16.50 21.67
CA GLN A 91 15.32 17.77 22.40
C GLN A 91 16.11 17.74 23.71
N LYS A 92 16.21 16.57 24.37
CA LYS A 92 16.87 16.43 25.68
C LYS A 92 18.35 16.02 25.60
N GLY A 93 18.94 15.88 24.42
CA GLY A 93 20.36 15.53 24.26
C GLY A 93 20.77 14.19 24.87
N LYS A 94 19.83 13.34 25.28
CA LYS A 94 20.08 12.02 25.91
C LYS A 94 19.76 10.93 24.90
N LEU A 95 20.63 10.77 23.88
CA LEU A 95 20.53 9.69 22.92
C LEU A 95 21.34 8.50 23.45
N TYR A 96 20.66 7.43 23.80
CA TYR A 96 21.22 6.13 24.23
C TYR A 96 22.06 5.40 23.14
N TYR A 97 22.52 6.08 22.10
CA TYR A 97 23.15 5.48 20.91
C TYR A 97 24.35 6.31 20.42
N ASP A 98 25.42 6.35 21.21
CA ASP A 98 26.72 6.95 20.84
C ASP A 98 27.58 6.01 19.96
N LEU A 99 26.98 5.33 18.99
CA LEU A 99 27.73 4.57 17.97
C LEU A 99 27.71 5.32 16.62
N PRO A 100 28.87 5.78 16.10
CA PRO A 100 28.97 6.54 14.85
C PRO A 100 28.31 5.85 13.64
N ARG A 101 28.33 4.51 13.62
CA ARG A 101 27.74 3.68 12.55
C ARG A 101 26.21 3.71 12.51
N MET A 102 25.53 3.92 13.63
CA MET A 102 24.07 4.05 13.64
C MET A 102 23.63 5.48 13.27
N ILE A 103 24.40 6.49 13.68
CA ILE A 103 24.12 7.89 13.35
C ILE A 103 24.21 8.13 11.84
N SER A 104 25.22 7.58 11.16
CA SER A 104 25.35 7.73 9.70
C SER A 104 24.20 7.06 8.95
N LYS A 105 23.76 5.86 9.38
CA LYS A 105 22.58 5.18 8.82
C LYS A 105 21.30 5.98 9.05
N LEU A 106 21.07 6.48 10.26
CA LEU A 106 19.89 7.30 10.58
C LEU A 106 19.85 8.62 9.79
N LYS A 107 21.00 9.27 9.56
CA LYS A 107 21.07 10.48 8.72
C LYS A 107 20.72 10.23 7.26
N SER A 108 20.97 9.02 6.76
CA SER A 108 20.68 8.66 5.36
C SER A 108 19.20 8.30 5.12
N ILE A 109 18.45 7.99 6.17
CA ILE A 109 17.05 7.57 6.09
C ILE A 109 16.15 8.79 6.37
N LYS A 110 15.27 9.12 5.43
CA LYS A 110 14.29 10.20 5.58
C LYS A 110 12.98 9.65 6.16
N SER A 111 12.29 10.45 6.95
CA SER A 111 10.91 10.12 7.36
C SER A 111 9.97 10.17 6.17
N HIS A 112 8.92 9.37 6.20
CA HIS A 112 7.83 9.46 5.23
C HIS A 112 6.48 9.37 5.92
N CYS A 113 5.49 10.00 5.31
CA CYS A 113 4.11 9.92 5.74
C CYS A 113 3.37 8.90 4.89
N VAL A 114 2.48 8.18 5.53
CA VAL A 114 1.54 7.27 4.88
C VAL A 114 0.15 7.69 5.32
N ILE A 115 -0.72 7.91 4.35
CA ILE A 115 -2.10 8.30 4.62
C ILE A 115 -3.00 7.09 4.46
N PHE A 116 -3.88 6.91 5.42
CA PHE A 116 -4.84 5.81 5.47
C PHE A 116 -6.26 6.36 5.59
N GLU A 117 -7.21 5.57 5.11
CA GLU A 117 -8.64 5.77 5.28
C GLU A 117 -9.20 4.61 6.11
N THR A 118 -9.90 4.93 7.21
CA THR A 118 -10.48 3.91 8.09
C THR A 118 -11.66 3.21 7.42
N GLU A 119 -11.64 1.88 7.42
CA GLU A 119 -12.74 1.06 6.88
C GLU A 119 -13.61 0.52 8.01
N TRP A 120 -12.97 -0.08 9.00
CA TRP A 120 -13.64 -0.67 10.16
C TRP A 120 -12.77 -0.54 11.39
N THR A 121 -13.39 -0.18 12.51
CA THR A 121 -12.73 -0.04 13.80
C THR A 121 -13.55 -0.78 14.85
N ASN A 122 -12.87 -1.44 15.78
CA ASN A 122 -13.55 -2.07 16.90
C ASN A 122 -14.40 -1.02 17.66
N PRO A 123 -15.69 -1.25 17.89
CA PRO A 123 -16.58 -0.31 18.58
C PRO A 123 -16.11 0.11 19.99
N ASN A 124 -15.29 -0.72 20.64
CA ASN A 124 -14.71 -0.42 21.95
C ASN A 124 -13.48 0.51 21.89
N CYS A 125 -13.02 0.88 20.70
CA CYS A 125 -11.95 1.85 20.56
C CYS A 125 -12.44 3.27 20.84
N VAL A 126 -11.85 3.94 21.83
CA VAL A 126 -12.11 5.35 22.14
C VAL A 126 -10.94 6.18 21.60
N ASP A 127 -10.98 6.50 20.31
CA ASP A 127 -9.95 7.24 19.58
C ASP A 127 -10.54 7.80 18.26
N PRO A 128 -9.99 8.89 17.65
CA PRO A 128 -10.47 9.40 16.36
C PRO A 128 -10.50 8.36 15.23
N LEU A 129 -9.76 7.25 15.35
CA LEU A 129 -9.84 6.11 14.43
C LEU A 129 -11.20 5.41 14.40
N GLN A 130 -12.09 5.64 15.38
CA GLN A 130 -13.43 5.06 15.42
C GLN A 130 -14.35 5.62 14.32
N GLU A 131 -14.08 6.83 13.83
CA GLU A 131 -14.85 7.46 12.76
C GLU A 131 -14.68 6.67 11.44
N PRO A 132 -15.78 6.30 10.76
CA PRO A 132 -15.70 5.60 9.47
C PRO A 132 -15.23 6.55 8.36
N HIS A 133 -14.46 6.04 7.38
CA HIS A 133 -13.90 6.81 6.26
C HIS A 133 -13.07 8.02 6.70
N ARG A 134 -12.47 7.93 7.88
CA ARG A 134 -11.62 8.98 8.44
C ARG A 134 -10.22 8.88 7.86
N MET A 135 -9.75 9.99 7.32
CA MET A 135 -8.38 10.14 6.84
C MET A 135 -7.41 10.33 8.00
N VAL A 136 -6.30 9.61 7.98
CA VAL A 136 -5.31 9.55 9.08
C VAL A 136 -3.90 9.62 8.52
N CYS A 137 -3.01 10.36 9.17
CA CYS A 137 -1.60 10.42 8.83
C CYS A 137 -0.75 9.59 9.79
N VAL A 138 0.05 8.68 9.25
CA VAL A 138 0.99 7.86 10.03
C VAL A 138 2.42 8.13 9.56
N GLU A 139 3.27 8.58 10.48
CA GLU A 139 4.67 8.88 10.20
C GLU A 139 5.55 7.67 10.45
N CYS A 140 6.38 7.33 9.47
CA CYS A 140 7.41 6.31 9.58
C CYS A 140 8.76 6.98 9.87
N ASP A 141 9.14 7.01 11.15
CA ASP A 141 10.41 7.59 11.60
C ASP A 141 11.60 6.71 11.16
N PRO A 142 12.77 7.30 10.83
CA PRO A 142 13.98 6.55 10.50
C PRO A 142 14.37 5.43 11.47
N ARG A 143 14.01 5.54 12.76
CA ARG A 143 14.26 4.49 13.78
C ARG A 143 13.39 3.26 13.57
N ALA A 144 12.11 3.44 13.24
CA ALA A 144 11.19 2.36 12.91
C ALA A 144 11.59 1.66 11.60
N GLN A 145 12.43 2.29 10.79
CA GLN A 145 12.95 1.75 9.52
C GLN A 145 14.27 0.96 9.67
N LEU A 146 14.98 1.06 10.80
CA LEU A 146 16.35 0.53 10.95
C LEU A 146 16.47 -0.98 10.68
N ASN A 147 15.41 -1.73 10.99
CA ASN A 147 15.38 -3.18 10.82
C ASN A 147 14.82 -3.62 9.46
N HIS A 148 14.37 -2.68 8.62
CA HIS A 148 13.68 -2.97 7.37
C HIS A 148 14.51 -2.59 6.13
N LYS A 149 14.72 -3.59 5.25
CA LYS A 149 15.35 -3.37 3.96
C LYS A 149 14.49 -2.39 3.15
N LYS A 150 15.11 -1.33 2.60
CA LYS A 150 14.50 -0.27 1.76
C LYS A 150 13.73 0.86 2.47
N GLY A 151 13.84 1.01 3.78
CA GLY A 151 13.21 2.16 4.47
C GLY A 151 11.68 2.12 4.47
N LYS A 152 11.09 0.93 4.61
CA LYS A 152 9.63 0.74 4.80
C LYS A 152 9.35 0.45 6.27
N CYS A 153 8.22 0.91 6.80
CA CYS A 153 7.75 0.49 8.13
C CYS A 153 6.89 -0.77 8.05
N THR A 154 6.92 -1.59 9.10
CA THR A 154 6.01 -2.74 9.23
C THR A 154 4.56 -2.27 9.21
N GLY A 155 3.71 -2.93 8.42
CA GLY A 155 2.30 -2.56 8.32
C GLY A 155 2.06 -1.24 7.57
N GLN A 156 3.05 -0.73 6.82
CA GLN A 156 2.87 0.41 5.93
C GLN A 156 1.82 0.16 4.83
N GLY A 157 1.42 -1.09 4.63
CA GLY A 157 0.31 -1.49 3.77
C GLY A 157 0.57 -1.31 2.28
N VAL A 158 -0.38 -1.79 1.48
CA VAL A 158 -0.37 -1.66 0.03
C VAL A 158 -1.46 -0.70 -0.42
N LEU A 159 -1.18 0.08 -1.46
CA LEU A 159 -2.09 1.09 -1.99
C LEU A 159 -3.47 0.48 -2.30
N LYS A 160 -4.53 1.11 -1.80
CA LYS A 160 -5.93 0.68 -1.94
C LYS A 160 -6.23 -0.74 -1.48
N GLN A 161 -5.38 -1.32 -0.64
CA GLN A 161 -5.62 -2.64 -0.04
C GLN A 161 -5.92 -2.49 1.44
N SER A 162 -6.92 -3.23 1.88
CA SER A 162 -7.32 -3.31 3.28
C SER A 162 -6.24 -4.04 4.09
N THR A 163 -5.61 -3.38 5.05
CA THR A 163 -4.63 -3.97 5.97
C THR A 163 -5.02 -3.76 7.43
N PRO A 164 -4.64 -4.68 8.33
CA PRO A 164 -4.97 -4.57 9.74
C PRO A 164 -4.08 -3.55 10.47
N TRP A 165 -4.63 -2.95 11.53
CA TRP A 165 -3.90 -2.05 12.41
C TRP A 165 -4.29 -2.26 13.88
N ASN A 166 -3.40 -1.86 14.79
CA ASN A 166 -3.58 -1.96 16.24
C ASN A 166 -2.97 -0.75 16.95
N LEU A 167 -3.76 -0.10 17.81
CA LEU A 167 -3.35 1.08 18.58
C LEU A 167 -2.86 0.65 19.97
N LEU A 168 -1.54 0.67 20.15
CA LEU A 168 -0.88 0.07 21.32
C LEU A 168 -1.21 0.74 22.67
N HIS A 169 -1.61 2.00 22.67
CA HIS A 169 -1.87 2.75 23.91
C HIS A 169 -3.24 2.43 24.53
N THR A 170 -4.17 1.91 23.75
CA THR A 170 -5.58 1.76 24.12
C THR A 170 -5.98 0.29 23.99
N LYS A 171 -6.52 -0.28 25.06
CA LYS A 171 -6.95 -1.69 25.04
C LYS A 171 -8.06 -1.88 24.02
N HIS A 172 -8.03 -3.01 23.31
CA HIS A 172 -9.04 -3.42 22.33
C HIS A 172 -9.27 -2.42 21.17
N CYS A 173 -8.34 -1.52 20.90
CA CYS A 173 -8.43 -0.64 19.74
C CYS A 173 -7.62 -1.19 18.55
N PHE A 174 -8.34 -1.80 17.62
CA PHE A 174 -7.80 -2.34 16.39
C PHE A 174 -8.85 -2.23 15.28
N GLY A 175 -8.41 -2.39 14.04
CA GLY A 175 -9.30 -2.24 12.91
C GLY A 175 -8.64 -2.60 11.58
N ARG A 176 -9.29 -2.17 10.51
CA ARG A 176 -8.84 -2.26 9.14
C ARG A 176 -8.93 -0.90 8.47
N TRP A 177 -7.99 -0.65 7.59
CA TRP A 177 -7.91 0.59 6.81
C TRP A 177 -7.31 0.30 5.45
N SER A 178 -7.46 1.23 4.51
CA SER A 178 -6.76 1.17 3.23
C SER A 178 -5.78 2.31 3.09
N LYS A 179 -4.63 2.02 2.49
CA LYS A 179 -3.63 3.05 2.18
C LYS A 179 -4.10 3.87 0.98
N THR A 180 -4.15 5.18 1.14
CA THR A 180 -4.57 6.10 0.06
C THR A 180 -3.38 6.70 -0.67
N GLN A 181 -2.34 7.13 0.05
CA GLN A 181 -1.13 7.70 -0.54
C GLN A 181 0.09 7.59 0.40
N SER A 182 1.29 7.83 -0.14
CA SER A 182 2.54 7.89 0.62
C SER A 182 3.42 9.02 0.10
N LYS A 183 3.96 9.85 1.00
CA LYS A 183 4.85 10.97 0.66
C LYS A 183 6.20 10.80 1.35
N SER A 184 7.28 10.83 0.59
CA SER A 184 8.65 10.79 1.13
C SER A 184 9.08 12.15 1.70
N ASN A 185 10.01 12.15 2.66
CA ASN A 185 10.52 13.35 3.33
C ASN A 185 9.40 14.24 3.89
N CYS A 186 8.47 13.62 4.62
CA CYS A 186 7.27 14.25 5.14
C CYS A 186 7.17 14.07 6.66
N ARG A 187 6.46 14.99 7.31
CA ARG A 187 6.08 14.90 8.73
C ARG A 187 4.60 15.22 8.92
N CYS A 188 3.90 14.36 9.66
CA CYS A 188 2.45 14.52 9.81
C CYS A 188 2.05 15.80 10.55
N ASP A 189 2.88 16.33 11.45
CA ASP A 189 2.57 17.59 12.15
C ASP A 189 2.67 18.85 11.30
N VAL A 190 3.52 18.84 10.28
CA VAL A 190 3.77 20.01 9.42
C VAL A 190 3.00 19.89 8.12
N ASP A 191 3.09 18.74 7.45
CA ASP A 191 2.51 18.53 6.13
C ASP A 191 1.00 18.20 6.19
N HIS A 192 0.53 17.66 7.31
CA HIS A 192 -0.85 17.19 7.47
C HIS A 192 -1.47 17.58 8.84
N PRO A 193 -1.47 18.87 9.20
CA PRO A 193 -1.86 19.32 10.54
C PRO A 193 -3.33 18.98 10.89
N ASP A 194 -4.20 18.90 9.88
CA ASP A 194 -5.64 18.66 10.00
C ASP A 194 -6.01 17.18 10.20
N LEU A 195 -5.04 16.27 10.01
CA LEU A 195 -5.26 14.83 10.15
C LEU A 195 -4.87 14.33 11.56
N PRO A 196 -5.62 13.38 12.12
CA PRO A 196 -5.17 12.57 13.24
C PRO A 196 -3.81 11.96 12.89
N ARG A 197 -2.87 12.07 13.84
CA ARG A 197 -1.46 11.78 13.61
C ARG A 197 -0.97 10.68 14.53
N TYR A 198 -0.31 9.70 13.93
CA TYR A 198 0.26 8.54 14.61
C TYR A 198 1.66 8.28 14.09
N ILE A 199 2.39 7.42 14.79
CA ILE A 199 3.70 6.92 14.36
C ILE A 199 3.65 5.40 14.27
N PHE A 200 4.38 4.86 13.31
CA PHE A 200 4.70 3.43 13.30
C PHE A 200 5.68 3.09 14.42
N VAL A 201 5.56 1.88 14.97
CA VAL A 201 6.45 1.31 15.99
C VAL A 201 7.20 0.12 15.44
#